data_AF-A0A3C1H459-F1
#
_entry.id   AF-A0A3C1H459-F1
#
_cell.length_a   1.000
_cell.length_b   1.000
_cell.length_c   1.000
_cell.angle_alpha   90.00
_cell.angle_beta   90.00
_cell.angle_gamma   90.00
#
_symmetry.space_group_name_H-M   'P 1'
#
loop_
_entity.id
_entity.type
_entity.pdbx_description
1 polymer ?
#
loop_
_entity_poly.entity_id
_entity_poly.type
_entity_poly.pdbx_seq_one_letter_code
_entity_poly.pdbx_strand_id
1 'polypeptide(L)'
;MDTKKIYHPLCCLSEPVDLKGGVCVSSIQAKANLSPSTVSNYLDTLQRAGLLLSERHGKWTYYRRNEETIRALAEFVKEEL
;
A
#
# COMPACT_ATOMS: atom_id res chain seq x y z
N MET A 1 0.71 14.62 26.76
CA MET A 1 1.19 13.51 25.90
C MET A 1 0.22 12.36 26.06
N ASP A 2 -0.51 11.96 25.03
CA ASP A 2 -0.98 10.57 24.86
C ASP A 2 -1.69 10.43 23.50
N THR A 3 -0.89 10.31 22.45
CA THR A 3 -1.33 9.97 21.09
C THR A 3 -1.60 8.46 20.94
N LYS A 4 -2.02 7.78 22.01
CA LYS A 4 -2.32 6.33 22.05
C LYS A 4 -3.81 6.02 21.93
N LYS A 5 -4.50 6.69 21.00
CA LYS A 5 -5.91 6.39 20.69
C LYS A 5 -6.21 6.36 19.20
N ILE A 6 -5.29 5.83 18.41
CA ILE A 6 -5.57 5.48 17.02
C ILE A 6 -5.39 3.97 16.86
N TYR A 7 -6.54 3.31 16.78
CA TYR A 7 -6.76 1.95 16.29
C TYR A 7 -6.27 0.78 17.14
N HIS A 8 -7.22 0.20 17.86
CA HIS A 8 -7.11 -1.17 18.34
C HIS A 8 -7.13 -2.16 17.14
N PRO A 9 -6.32 -3.23 17.17
CA PRO A 9 -5.61 -3.75 16.00
C PRO A 9 -6.06 -5.16 15.59
N LEU A 10 -7.36 -5.38 15.35
CA LEU A 10 -7.91 -6.75 15.24
C LEU A 10 -8.97 -6.98 14.14
N CYS A 11 -9.20 -6.06 13.21
CA CYS A 11 -10.14 -6.32 12.13
C CYS A 11 -9.45 -7.03 10.94
N CYS A 12 -9.53 -8.36 10.96
CA CYS A 12 -9.46 -9.27 9.81
C CYS A 12 -8.14 -9.90 9.35
N LEU A 13 -7.20 -10.21 10.24
CA LEU A 13 -6.21 -11.24 9.96
C LEU A 13 -6.06 -12.17 11.17
N SER A 14 -6.88 -13.24 11.20
CA SER A 14 -6.67 -14.37 12.12
C SER A 14 -5.48 -15.24 11.72
N GLU A 15 -4.72 -14.87 10.68
CA GLU A 15 -3.47 -15.53 10.33
C GLU A 15 -2.46 -14.46 9.88
N PRO A 16 -1.17 -14.58 10.26
CA PRO A 16 -0.11 -13.81 9.64
C PRO A 16 -0.08 -14.23 8.18
N VAL A 17 -0.76 -13.46 7.32
CA VAL A 17 -0.68 -13.74 5.90
C VAL A 17 0.75 -13.46 5.50
N ASP A 18 1.46 -14.54 5.18
CA ASP A 18 2.82 -14.58 4.64
C ASP A 18 2.80 -14.02 3.20
N LEU A 19 2.32 -12.78 3.09
CA LEU A 19 2.06 -12.07 1.85
C LEU A 19 3.33 -11.35 1.40
N LYS A 20 4.51 -11.93 1.60
CA LYS A 20 5.81 -11.39 1.16
C LYS A 20 5.91 -9.84 1.29
N GLY A 21 5.45 -9.27 2.41
CA GLY A 21 5.48 -7.82 2.68
C GLY A 21 4.37 -6.94 2.08
N GLY A 22 3.25 -7.49 1.61
CA GLY A 22 2.07 -6.71 1.19
C GLY A 22 1.35 -6.01 2.35
N VAL A 23 0.84 -4.79 2.11
CA VAL A 23 0.14 -3.96 3.12
C VAL A 23 -1.34 -3.81 2.72
N CYS A 24 -2.25 -3.93 3.68
CA CYS A 24 -3.67 -3.73 3.42
C CYS A 24 -4.03 -2.23 3.31
N VAL A 25 -5.08 -1.93 2.53
CA VAL A 25 -5.56 -0.56 2.31
C VAL A 25 -5.82 0.17 3.63
N SER A 26 -6.42 -0.50 4.61
CA SER A 26 -6.75 0.08 5.91
C SER A 26 -5.50 0.53 6.68
N SER A 27 -4.40 -0.24 6.62
CA SER A 27 -3.13 0.15 7.23
C SER A 27 -2.49 1.34 6.52
N ILE A 28 -2.59 1.42 5.19
CA ILE A 28 -2.10 2.57 4.41
C ILE A 28 -2.90 3.82 4.77
N GLN A 29 -4.23 3.71 4.84
CA GLN A 29 -5.12 4.81 5.23
C GLN A 29 -4.80 5.35 6.63
N ALA A 30 -4.56 4.45 7.59
CA ALA A 30 -4.19 4.84 8.95
C ALA A 30 -2.86 5.62 9.03
N LYS A 31 -1.90 5.30 8.16
CA LYS A 31 -0.57 5.93 8.15
C LYS A 31 -0.49 7.18 7.27
N ALA A 32 -1.33 7.26 6.23
CA ALA A 32 -1.28 8.33 5.25
C ALA A 32 -1.78 9.68 5.79
N ASN A 33 -2.56 9.71 6.89
CA ASN A 33 -3.25 10.92 7.38
C ASN A 33 -4.05 11.64 6.28
N LEU A 34 -4.54 10.89 5.30
CA LEU A 34 -5.35 11.37 4.18
C LEU A 34 -6.75 10.78 4.26
N SER A 35 -7.71 11.38 3.55
CA SER A 35 -9.05 10.82 3.46
C SER A 35 -9.04 9.45 2.76
N PRO A 36 -9.96 8.53 3.13
CA PRO A 36 -10.04 7.21 2.50
C PRO A 36 -10.19 7.25 0.98
N SER A 37 -10.94 8.22 0.45
CA SER A 37 -11.14 8.42 -0.99
C SER A 37 -9.85 8.85 -1.71
N THR A 38 -9.09 9.75 -1.11
CA THR A 38 -7.81 10.22 -1.65
C THR A 38 -6.78 9.08 -1.66
N VAL A 39 -6.69 8.29 -0.59
CA VAL A 39 -5.79 7.14 -0.53
C VAL A 39 -6.15 6.12 -1.61
N SER A 40 -7.43 5.78 -1.77
CA SER A 40 -7.87 4.85 -2.82
C SER A 40 -7.52 5.33 -4.22
N ASN A 41 -7.75 6.63 -4.52
CA ASN A 41 -7.39 7.21 -5.81
C ASN A 41 -5.87 7.14 -6.08
N TYR A 42 -5.04 7.42 -5.06
CA TYR A 42 -3.60 7.31 -5.22
C TYR A 42 -3.15 5.86 -5.43
N LEU A 43 -3.71 4.91 -4.68
CA LEU A 43 -3.39 3.49 -4.85
C LEU A 43 -3.79 2.98 -6.24
N ASP A 44 -4.96 3.35 -6.74
CA ASP A 44 -5.41 3.03 -8.10
C ASP A 44 -4.44 3.62 -9.14
N THR A 45 -4.08 4.90 -8.99
CA THR A 45 -3.15 5.57 -9.90
C THR A 45 -1.77 4.88 -9.92
N LEU A 46 -1.23 4.58 -8.74
CA LEU A 46 0.08 3.92 -8.61
C LEU A 46 0.06 2.47 -9.12
N GLN A 47 -1.05 1.76 -8.93
CA GLN A 47 -1.25 0.43 -9.48
C GLN A 47 -1.34 0.47 -11.01
N ARG A 48 -2.10 1.42 -11.57
CA ARG A 48 -2.23 1.60 -13.03
C ARG A 48 -0.92 2.03 -13.68
N ALA A 49 -0.09 2.78 -12.97
CA ALA A 49 1.28 3.10 -13.37
C ALA A 49 2.26 1.91 -13.26
N GLY A 50 1.82 0.75 -12.74
CA GLY A 50 2.65 -0.44 -12.58
C GLY A 50 3.63 -0.39 -11.39
N LEU A 51 3.59 0.69 -10.58
CA LEU A 51 4.48 0.88 -9.42
C LEU A 51 4.07 0.05 -8.21
N LEU A 52 2.78 -0.30 -8.13
CA LEU A 52 2.23 -1.19 -7.12
C LEU A 52 1.62 -2.43 -7.77
N LEU A 53 1.78 -3.57 -7.11
CA LEU A 53 1.07 -4.80 -7.41
C LEU A 53 -0.05 -4.97 -6.39
N SER A 54 -1.27 -5.25 -6.87
CA SER A 54 -2.41 -5.55 -6.02
C SER A 54 -2.71 -7.05 -6.03
N GLU A 55 -2.87 -7.67 -4.88
CA GLU A 55 -3.32 -9.05 -4.75
C GLU A 55 -4.58 -9.12 -3.89
N ARG A 56 -5.63 -9.76 -4.41
CA ARG A 56 -6.89 -9.92 -3.69
C ARG A 56 -6.90 -11.28 -2.99
N HIS A 57 -6.86 -11.25 -1.66
CA HIS A 57 -6.92 -12.43 -0.81
C HIS A 57 -8.24 -12.41 -0.03
N GLY A 58 -9.19 -13.24 -0.46
CA GLY A 58 -10.53 -13.30 0.12
C GLY A 58 -11.27 -11.96 0.01
N LYS A 59 -11.53 -11.33 1.16
CA LYS A 59 -12.26 -10.04 1.26
C LYS A 59 -11.36 -8.81 1.19
N TRP A 60 -10.03 -8.99 1.20
CA TRP A 60 -9.08 -7.89 1.35
C TRP A 60 -8.15 -7.79 0.14
N THR A 61 -7.89 -6.56 -0.29
CA THR A 61 -6.88 -6.25 -1.30
C THR A 61 -5.61 -5.78 -0.60
N TYR A 62 -4.50 -6.42 -0.96
CA TYR A 62 -3.18 -6.09 -0.48
C TYR A 62 -2.39 -5.43 -1.58
N TYR A 63 -1.64 -4.40 -1.23
CA TYR A 63 -0.76 -3.69 -2.13
C TYR A 63 0.69 -3.98 -1.76
N ARG A 64 1.52 -4.27 -2.76
CA ARG A 64 2.97 -4.38 -2.61
C ARG A 64 3.67 -3.50 -3.63
N ARG A 65 4.90 -3.10 -3.33
CA ARG A 65 5.72 -2.33 -4.27
C ARG A 65 6.23 -3.22 -5.38
N ASN A 66 6.16 -2.72 -6.61
CA ASN A 66 6.81 -3.34 -7.74
C ASN A 66 8.26 -2.82 -7.85
N GLU A 67 9.18 -3.48 -7.15
CA GLU A 67 10.59 -3.06 -7.11
C GLU A 67 11.23 -3.05 -8.52
N GLU A 68 10.77 -3.89 -9.44
CA GLU A 68 11.24 -3.94 -10.82
C GLU A 68 10.87 -2.64 -11.55
N THR A 69 9.60 -2.25 -11.55
CA THR A 69 9.13 -1.02 -12.20
C THR A 69 9.65 0.23 -11.50
N ILE A 70 9.75 0.22 -10.16
CA ILE A 70 10.33 1.33 -9.41
C ILE A 70 11.80 1.51 -9.79
N ARG A 71 12.56 0.42 -9.93
CA ARG A 71 13.97 0.49 -10.35
C ARG A 71 14.10 0.98 -11.79
N ALA A 72 13.28 0.47 -12.70
CA ALA A 72 13.25 0.94 -14.09
C ALA A 72 12.92 2.45 -14.17
N LEU A 73 11.95 2.91 -13.38
CA LEU A 73 11.63 4.34 -13.28
C LEU A 73 12.80 5.15 -12.71
N ALA A 74 13.45 4.67 -11.66
CA ALA A 74 14.59 5.35 -11.05
C ALA A 74 15.77 5.48 -12.03
N GLU A 75 16.08 4.42 -12.79
CA GLU A 75 17.10 4.47 -13.84
C GLU A 75 16.69 5.42 -14.97
N PHE A 76 15.45 5.37 -15.45
CA PHE A 76 14.93 6.30 -16.46
C PHE A 76 15.06 7.76 -16.03
N VAL A 77 14.66 8.09 -14.79
CA VAL A 77 14.77 9.45 -14.25
C VAL A 77 16.24 9.88 -14.11
N LYS A 78 17.15 8.94 -13.86
CA LYS A 78 18.59 9.21 -13.74
C LYS A 78 19.28 9.39 -15.10
N GLU A 79 18.77 8.78 -16.17
CA GLU A 79 19.33 8.95 -17.52
C GLU A 79 18.85 10.24 -18.21
N GLU A 80 17.63 10.71 -17.89
CA GLU A 80 17.02 11.89 -18.51
C GLU A 80 17.28 13.22 -17.77
N LEU A 81 17.91 13.20 -16.59
CA LEU A 81 18.21 14.39 -15.76
C LEU A 81 19.71 14.52 -15.45
#